data_AF-A0A6J7HNU2-F1
#
_entry.id   AF-A0A6J7HNU2-F1
#
_cell.length_a   1.000
_cell.length_b   1.000
_cell.length_c   1.000
_cell.angle_alpha   90.00
_cell.angle_beta   90.00
_cell.angle_gamma   90.00
#
_symmetry.space_group_name_H-M   'P 1'
#
loop_
_entity.id
_entity.type
_entity.pdbx_description
1 polymer ?
#
loop_
_entity_poly.entity_id
_entity_poly.type
_entity_poly.pdbx_seq_one_letter_code
_entity_poly.pdbx_strand_id
1 'polypeptide(L)' 'MSDADITALDDLVQRLERAAEQLRSGDLSADAAAGLVEDCAALAGQASAELERMSRASSEVSLPGQDTLL' A
#
# COMPACT_ATOMS: atom_id res chain seq x y z
N MET A 1 7.77 -10.21 8.77
CA MET A 1 7.51 -9.64 7.44
C MET A 1 7.99 -10.63 6.39
N SER A 2 7.09 -11.13 5.55
CA SER A 2 7.41 -12.17 4.56
C SER A 2 7.85 -11.56 3.22
N ASP A 3 8.57 -12.33 2.41
CA ASP A 3 8.99 -11.94 1.05
C ASP A 3 7.79 -11.67 0.12
N ALA A 4 6.69 -12.40 0.35
CA ALA A 4 5.43 -12.21 -0.36
C ALA A 4 4.79 -10.85 -0.04
N ASP A 5 4.81 -10.41 1.23
CA ASP A 5 4.25 -9.10 1.64
C ASP A 5 5.01 -7.95 0.98
N ILE A 6 6.35 -8.06 0.94
CA ILE A 6 7.22 -7.06 0.30
C ILE A 6 6.94 -6.97 -1.20
N THR A 7 6.82 -8.13 -1.87
CA THR A 7 6.49 -8.19 -3.30
C THR A 7 5.12 -7.59 -3.60
N ALA A 8 4.12 -7.84 -2.76
CA ALA A 8 2.78 -7.27 -2.91
C ALA A 8 2.77 -5.74 -2.77
N LEU A 9 3.52 -5.21 -1.80
CA LEU A 9 3.65 -3.76 -1.62
C LEU A 9 4.39 -3.11 -2.80
N ASP A 10 5.44 -3.75 -3.32
CA ASP A 10 6.19 -3.24 -4.47
C ASP A 10 5.32 -3.17 -5.73
N ASP A 11 4.46 -4.17 -5.99
CA ASP A 11 3.49 -4.10 -7.11
C ASP A 11 2.51 -2.93 -6.95
N LEU A 12 2.00 -2.70 -5.73
CA LEU A 12 1.12 -1.58 -5.44
C LEU A 12 1.81 -0.23 -5.69
N VAL A 13 3.07 -0.10 -5.28
CA VAL A 13 3.88 1.11 -5.52
C VAL A 13 4.12 1.31 -7.01
N GLN A 14 4.57 0.28 -7.75
CA GLN A 14 4.80 0.37 -9.19
C GLN A 14 3.54 0.79 -9.97
N ARG A 15 2.37 0.27 -9.57
CA ARG A 15 1.10 0.65 -10.19
C ARG A 15 0.74 2.11 -9.91
N LEU A 16 0.99 2.59 -8.69
CA LEU A 16 0.73 3.97 -8.29
C LEU A 16 1.67 4.95 -9.01
N GLU A 17 2.95 4.60 -9.15
CA GLU A 17 3.92 5.38 -9.92
C GLU A 17 3.51 5.51 -11.39
N ARG A 18 3.09 4.41 -12.04
CA ARG A 18 2.60 4.43 -13.42
C ARG A 18 1.36 5.30 -13.60
N ALA A 19 0.44 5.29 -12.65
CA ALA A 19 -0.75 6.15 -12.68
C ALA A 19 -0.37 7.63 -12.47
N ALA A 20 0.55 7.92 -11.56
CA ALA A 20 1.05 9.27 -11.32
C ALA A 20 1.83 9.83 -12.54
N GLU A 21 2.62 9.00 -13.22
CA GLU A 21 3.32 9.37 -14.46
C GLU A 21 2.31 9.79 -15.55
N GLN A 22 1.24 9.00 -15.73
CA GLN A 22 0.16 9.32 -16.68
C GLN A 22 -0.57 10.61 -16.33
N LEU A 23 -0.87 10.86 -15.05
CA LEU A 23 -1.43 12.13 -14.58
C LEU A 23 -0.50 13.31 -14.87
N ARG A 24 0.80 13.13 -14.67
CA ARG A 24 1.82 14.18 -14.86
C ARG A 24 2.11 14.47 -16.34
N SER A 25 1.85 13.51 -17.24
CA SER A 25 1.97 13.71 -18.69
C SER A 25 1.13 14.89 -19.18
N GLY A 26 -0.04 15.11 -18.56
CA GLY A 26 -0.99 16.14 -18.99
C GLY A 26 -1.78 15.79 -20.25
N ASP A 27 -1.62 14.58 -20.80
CA ASP A 27 -2.25 14.13 -22.03
C ASP A 27 -3.67 13.57 -21.84
N LEU A 28 -4.20 13.63 -20.61
CA LEU A 28 -5.51 13.10 -20.23
C LEU A 28 -6.59 14.18 -20.29
N SER A 29 -7.80 13.79 -20.70
CA SER A 29 -8.99 14.63 -20.50
C SER A 29 -9.29 14.79 -19.00
N ALA A 30 -10.05 15.82 -18.63
CA ALA A 30 -10.41 16.04 -17.22
C ALA A 30 -11.16 14.85 -16.58
N ASP A 31 -12.05 14.21 -17.35
CA ASP A 31 -12.80 13.03 -16.91
C ASP A 31 -11.88 11.80 -16.72
N ALA A 32 -10.99 11.55 -17.69
CA ALA A 32 -10.02 10.48 -17.59
C ALA A 32 -9.03 10.69 -16.44
N ALA A 33 -8.60 11.94 -16.21
CA ALA A 33 -7.75 12.30 -15.09
C ALA A 33 -8.47 12.11 -13.73
N ALA A 34 -9.76 12.45 -13.65
CA ALA A 34 -10.56 12.23 -12.43
C ALA A 34 -10.65 10.74 -12.09
N GLY A 35 -10.98 9.89 -13.07
CA GLY A 35 -10.98 8.43 -12.88
C GLY A 35 -9.62 7.89 -12.46
N LEU A 36 -8.53 8.38 -13.08
CA LEU A 36 -7.19 7.94 -12.72
C LEU A 36 -6.76 8.38 -11.30
N VAL A 37 -7.24 9.53 -10.81
CA VAL A 37 -7.03 9.97 -9.42
C VAL A 37 -7.81 9.09 -8.44
N GLU A 38 -9.03 8.68 -8.79
CA GLU A 38 -9.81 7.72 -7.98
C GLU A 38 -9.11 6.36 -7.89
N ASP A 39 -8.57 5.88 -9.00
CA ASP A 39 -7.74 4.66 -9.04
C ASP A 39 -6.49 4.79 -8.18
N CYS A 40 -5.80 5.94 -8.23
CA CYS A 40 -4.67 6.24 -7.34
C CYS A 40 -5.06 6.17 -5.86
N ALA A 41 -6.21 6.74 -5.49
CA ALA A 41 -6.71 6.70 -4.11
C ALA A 41 -7.02 5.27 -3.67
N ALA A 42 -7.60 4.45 -4.55
CA ALA A 42 -7.86 3.04 -4.29
C ALA A 42 -6.58 2.22 -4.10
N LEU A 43 -5.54 2.48 -4.91
CA LEU A 43 -4.22 1.84 -4.77
C LEU A 43 -3.53 2.27 -3.47
N ALA A 44 -3.56 3.55 -3.11
CA ALA A 44 -3.00 4.05 -1.86
C ALA A 44 -3.69 3.43 -0.63
N GLY A 45 -5.02 3.25 -0.70
CA GLY A 45 -5.78 2.56 0.34
C GLY A 45 -5.36 1.09 0.51
N GLN A 46 -5.14 0.37 -0.60
CA GLN A 46 -4.64 -1.00 -0.57
C GLN A 46 -3.25 -1.09 0.04
N ALA A 47 -2.32 -0.22 -0.37
CA ALA A 47 -0.96 -0.19 0.17
C ALA A 47 -0.96 0.14 1.67
N SER A 48 -1.83 1.05 2.11
CA SER A 48 -1.99 1.38 3.54
C SER A 48 -2.50 0.19 4.34
N ALA A 49 -3.49 -0.54 3.82
CA ALA A 49 -4.02 -1.75 4.46
C ALA A 49 -2.98 -2.89 4.51
N GLU A 50 -2.15 -3.02 3.48
CA GLU A 50 -1.03 -3.96 3.45
C GLU A 50 -0.01 -3.65 4.54
N LEU A 51 0.45 -2.40 4.60
CA LEU A 51 1.39 -1.92 5.62
C LEU A 51 0.86 -2.13 7.05
N GLU A 52 -0.42 -1.84 7.28
CA GLU A 52 -1.06 -2.06 8.58
C GLU A 52 -1.06 -3.56 8.96
N ARG A 53 -1.34 -4.44 8.00
CA ARG A 53 -1.30 -5.90 8.23
C ARG A 53 0.11 -6.37 8.56
N MET A 54 1.11 -5.89 7.82
CA MET A 54 2.53 -6.18 8.04
C MET A 54 2.99 -5.69 9.42
N SER A 55 2.54 -4.49 9.83
CA SER A 55 2.83 -3.89 11.14
C SER A 55 2.27 -4.74 12.28
N ARG A 56 1.01 -5.18 12.18
CA ARG A 56 0.37 -6.06 13.17
C ARG A 56 1.06 -7.42 13.26
N ALA A 57 1.32 -8.07 12.12
CA ALA A 57 1.99 -9.37 12.09
C ALA A 57 3.43 -9.31 12.68
N SER A 58 4.10 -8.15 12.56
CA SER A 58 5.41 -7.94 13.16
C SER A 58 5.33 -7.69 14.68
N SER A 59 4.20 -7.20 15.18
CA SER A 59 3.95 -6.96 16.60
C SER A 59 3.49 -8.22 17.37
N GLU A 60 2.93 -9.22 16.68
CA GLU A 60 2.54 -10.51 17.28
C GLU A 60 3.71 -11.44 17.61
N VAL A 61 4.94 -11.05 17.28
CA VAL A 61 6.14 -11.73 17.82
C VAL A 61 6.30 -11.31 19.28
N SER A 62 5.56 -11.96 20.17
CA SER A 62 5.76 -11.84 21.62
C SER A 62 7.22 -12.09 21.95
N LEU A 63 7.85 -11.08 22.55
CA LEU A 63 9.17 -11.23 23.14
C LEU A 63 9.07 -12.27 24.27
N PRO A 64 9.94 -13.29 24.33
CA PRO A 64 9.95 -14.24 25.44
C PRO A 64 10.14 -13.46 26.76
N GLY A 65 9.15 -13.56 27.66
CA GLY A 65 9.09 -12.80 28.91
C GLY A 65 7.86 -11.89 29.08
N GLN A 66 6.98 -11.78 28.08
CA GLN A 66 5.65 -11.15 28.24
C GLN A 66 4.62 -12.12 28.84
N ASP A 67 4.99 -12.83 29.91
CA ASP A 67 3.99 -13.48 30.75
C ASP A 67 3.20 -12.39 31.48
N THR A 68 1.90 -12.37 31.21
CA THR A 68 0.86 -11.64 31.91
C THR A 68 1.21 -11.39 33.39
N LEU A 69 1.46 -10.13 33.74
CA LEU A 69 1.48 -9.72 35.14
C LEU A 69 0.03 -9.73 35.63
N LEU A 70 -0.32 -10.79 36.36
CA LEU A 70 -1.51 -10.91 37.20
C LEU A 70 -1.60 -9.76 38.22
#